data_AF-I0I459-F1
#
_entry.id   AF-I0I459-F1
#
_cell.length_a   1.000
_cell.length_b   1.000
_cell.length_c   1.000
_cell.angle_alpha   90.00
_cell.angle_beta   90.00
_cell.angle_gamma   90.00
#
_symmetry.space_group_name_H-M   'P 1'
#
loop_
_entity.id
_entity.type
_entity.pdbx_description
1 polymer ?
#
loop_
_entity_poly.entity_id
_entity_poly.type
_entity_poly.pdbx_seq_one_letter_code
_entity_poly.pdbx_strand_id
1 'polypeptide(L)'
;MAKAYQLTRDPVFYLMAVLFALFTTGLSAFLGQLRFMPISQTIVLSLFMALALRRRDLRAALSVVALWLVTTMLVLIVLTLLAPTQVERAFADGFLHRAAFSEWYFTGSPLPASFTAAPFAKTLEIAGITVGSLLTGGVVGVWSLVRLANLTAFSAGHLLGVLESPLWIFVALPIWSLLQLVGATGLVALCAEPMLVDRFAFRQWLQRRRRELAIFGALYAIGLIAEAVLPAFWHFHGIFTMN
;
A
#
# COMPACT_ATOMS: atom_id res chain seq x y z
N MET A 1 30.96 -8.45 28.31
CA MET A 1 29.49 -8.42 28.21
C MET A 1 29.10 -8.59 26.74
N ALA A 2 28.52 -9.73 26.36
CA ALA A 2 28.00 -9.91 24.99
C ALA A 2 26.83 -8.94 24.76
N LYS A 3 26.85 -8.17 23.67
CA LYS A 3 25.73 -7.29 23.29
C LYS A 3 24.47 -8.13 23.20
N ALA A 4 23.42 -7.76 23.94
CA ALA A 4 22.13 -8.41 23.85
C ALA A 4 21.65 -8.37 22.39
N TYR A 5 21.40 -9.55 21.82
CA TYR A 5 21.03 -9.70 20.42
C TYR A 5 19.69 -8.99 20.12
N GLN A 6 19.69 -8.15 19.08
CA GLN A 6 18.51 -7.39 18.66
C GLN A 6 18.09 -7.81 17.24
N LEU A 7 17.00 -8.59 17.16
CA LEU A 7 16.46 -9.10 15.90
C LEU A 7 16.13 -7.99 14.88
N THR A 8 15.66 -6.81 15.32
CA THR A 8 15.34 -5.69 14.43
C THR A 8 16.56 -5.02 13.79
N ARG A 9 17.76 -5.35 14.26
CA ARG A 9 19.04 -4.93 13.69
C ARG A 9 19.71 -6.03 12.88
N ASP A 10 19.15 -7.23 12.87
CA ASP A 10 19.67 -8.34 12.07
C ASP A 10 19.18 -8.21 10.62
N PRO A 11 20.06 -8.19 9.61
CA PRO A 11 19.66 -8.24 8.20
C PRO A 11 18.77 -9.43 7.85
N VAL A 12 18.87 -10.57 8.56
CA VAL A 12 18.02 -11.74 8.31
C VAL A 12 16.54 -11.42 8.53
N PHE A 13 16.20 -10.53 9.47
CA PHE A 13 14.82 -10.12 9.71
C PHE A 13 14.20 -9.45 8.48
N TYR A 14 14.95 -8.55 7.82
CA TYR A 14 14.50 -7.87 6.60
C TYR A 14 14.50 -8.81 5.39
N LEU A 15 15.49 -9.70 5.29
CA LEU A 15 15.53 -10.73 4.25
C LEU A 15 14.30 -11.65 4.33
N MET A 16 13.93 -12.08 5.55
CA MET A 16 12.74 -12.89 5.76
C MET A 16 11.47 -12.12 5.39
N ALA A 17 11.36 -10.84 5.76
CA ALA A 17 10.23 -10.00 5.34
C ALA A 17 10.09 -9.94 3.81
N VAL A 18 11.20 -9.76 3.08
CA VAL A 18 11.21 -9.79 1.60
C VAL A 18 10.78 -11.16 1.08
N LEU A 19 11.34 -12.25 1.60
CA LEU A 19 11.02 -13.61 1.15
C LEU A 19 9.54 -13.93 1.39
N PHE A 20 8.99 -13.57 2.54
CA PHE A 20 7.56 -13.75 2.81
C PHE A 20 6.68 -12.83 1.96
N ALA A 21 7.11 -11.60 1.66
CA ALA A 21 6.42 -10.72 0.73
C ALA A 21 6.36 -11.33 -0.68
N LEU A 22 7.48 -11.87 -1.17
CA LEU A 22 7.55 -12.60 -2.44
C LEU A 22 6.59 -13.80 -2.44
N PHE A 23 6.66 -14.63 -1.40
CA PHE A 23 5.88 -15.85 -1.31
C PHE A 23 4.38 -15.56 -1.23
N THR A 24 3.95 -14.69 -0.31
CA THR A 24 2.53 -14.35 -0.14
C THR A 24 1.95 -13.66 -1.37
N THR A 25 2.72 -12.86 -2.09
CA THR A 25 2.25 -12.18 -3.31
C THR A 25 2.24 -13.14 -4.50
N GLY A 26 3.37 -13.79 -4.78
CA GLY A 26 3.56 -14.64 -5.94
C GLY A 26 2.69 -15.90 -5.90
N LEU A 27 2.61 -16.58 -4.74
CA LEU A 27 1.75 -17.74 -4.58
C LEU A 27 0.28 -17.37 -4.75
N SER A 28 -0.15 -16.25 -4.15
CA SER A 28 -1.54 -15.83 -4.25
C SER A 28 -1.93 -15.42 -5.68
N ALA A 29 -1.03 -14.74 -6.39
CA ALA A 29 -1.21 -14.41 -7.80
C ALA A 29 -1.29 -15.69 -8.65
N PHE A 30 -0.41 -16.67 -8.41
CA PHE A 30 -0.42 -17.94 -9.12
C PHE A 30 -1.70 -18.74 -8.88
N LEU A 31 -2.20 -18.78 -7.65
CA LEU A 31 -3.44 -19.49 -7.31
C LEU A 31 -4.70 -18.81 -7.87
N GLY A 32 -4.65 -17.51 -8.20
CA GLY A 32 -5.78 -16.78 -8.78
C GLY A 32 -7.01 -16.71 -7.87
N GLN A 33 -6.85 -16.88 -6.55
CA GLN A 33 -7.96 -16.87 -5.60
C GLN A 33 -8.28 -15.45 -5.13
N LEU A 34 -9.53 -15.05 -5.37
CA LEU A 34 -10.14 -13.83 -4.87
C LEU A 34 -9.98 -13.77 -3.35
N ARG A 35 -9.24 -12.78 -2.83
CA ARG A 35 -8.99 -12.49 -1.39
C ARG A 35 -7.86 -13.24 -0.70
N PHE A 36 -7.26 -14.29 -1.26
CA PHE A 36 -6.15 -14.97 -0.59
C PHE A 36 -4.91 -14.07 -0.47
N MET A 37 -4.68 -13.23 -1.49
CA MET A 37 -3.56 -12.27 -1.54
C MET A 37 -3.55 -11.29 -0.37
N PRO A 38 -4.59 -10.44 -0.15
CA PRO A 38 -4.57 -9.51 0.97
C PRO A 38 -4.61 -10.20 2.33
N ILE A 39 -5.26 -11.38 2.47
CA ILE A 39 -5.31 -12.10 3.76
C ILE A 39 -3.93 -12.57 4.19
N SER A 40 -3.24 -13.31 3.31
CA SER A 40 -1.92 -13.87 3.62
C SER A 40 -0.89 -12.77 3.90
N GLN A 41 -0.86 -11.73 3.06
CA GLN A 41 0.01 -10.57 3.26
C GLN A 41 -0.30 -9.84 4.57
N THR A 42 -1.58 -9.66 4.93
CA THR A 42 -1.97 -8.96 6.17
C THR A 42 -1.49 -9.71 7.41
N ILE A 43 -1.71 -11.01 7.46
CA ILE A 43 -1.32 -11.83 8.61
C ILE A 43 0.19 -11.76 8.81
N VAL A 44 0.97 -11.98 7.76
CA VAL A 44 2.43 -12.03 7.90
C VAL A 44 3.01 -10.64 8.16
N LEU A 45 2.58 -9.61 7.42
CA LEU A 45 3.09 -8.25 7.61
C LEU A 45 2.74 -7.69 9.00
N SER A 46 1.52 -7.95 9.49
CA SER A 46 1.12 -7.51 10.84
C SER A 46 1.98 -8.16 11.93
N LEU A 47 2.39 -9.42 11.78
CA LEU A 47 3.31 -10.08 12.71
C LEU A 47 4.70 -9.44 12.70
N PHE A 48 5.28 -9.21 11.52
CA PHE A 48 6.59 -8.55 11.38
C PHE A 48 6.57 -7.12 11.96
N MET A 49 5.54 -6.35 11.64
CA MET A 49 5.34 -5.01 12.19
C MET A 49 5.18 -5.05 13.72
N ALA A 50 4.36 -5.98 14.24
CA ALA A 50 4.14 -6.11 15.68
C ALA A 50 5.42 -6.50 16.42
N LEU A 51 6.28 -7.36 15.85
CA LEU A 51 7.58 -7.71 16.43
C LEU A 51 8.49 -6.50 16.59
N ALA A 52 8.53 -5.62 15.59
CA ALA A 52 9.31 -4.38 15.65
C ALA A 52 8.72 -3.38 16.65
N LEU A 53 7.40 -3.16 16.60
CA LEU A 53 6.70 -2.22 17.49
C LEU A 53 6.78 -2.64 18.95
N ARG A 54 6.66 -3.94 19.28
CA ARG A 54 6.81 -4.45 20.66
C ARG A 54 8.17 -4.12 21.28
N ARG A 55 9.20 -3.89 20.46
CA ARG A 55 10.54 -3.46 20.90
C ARG A 55 10.69 -1.93 20.96
N ARG A 56 9.60 -1.17 20.77
CA ARG A 56 9.58 0.30 20.66
C ARG A 56 10.42 0.85 19.50
N ASP A 57 10.66 0.03 18.48
CA ASP A 57 11.47 0.39 17.32
C ASP A 57 10.57 0.78 16.14
N LEU A 58 10.09 2.03 16.17
CA LEU A 58 9.24 2.56 15.11
C LEU A 58 9.97 2.59 13.75
N ARG A 59 11.29 2.85 13.74
CA ARG A 59 12.06 2.89 12.51
C ARG A 59 12.10 1.52 11.86
N ALA A 60 12.38 0.46 12.62
CA ALA A 60 12.34 -0.90 12.10
C ALA A 60 10.94 -1.28 11.59
N ALA A 61 9.87 -0.90 12.31
CA ALA A 61 8.51 -1.15 11.88
C ALA A 61 8.19 -0.49 10.52
N LEU A 62 8.54 0.80 10.38
CA LEU A 62 8.36 1.52 9.12
C LEU A 62 9.21 0.92 7.99
N SER A 63 10.48 0.59 8.27
CA SER A 63 11.38 -0.01 7.29
C SER A 63 10.88 -1.36 6.77
N VAL A 64 10.36 -2.23 7.66
CA VAL A 64 9.81 -3.52 7.23
C VAL A 64 8.55 -3.34 6.41
N VAL A 65 7.63 -2.46 6.83
CA VAL A 65 6.40 -2.21 6.05
C VAL A 65 6.76 -1.62 4.69
N ALA A 66 7.64 -0.62 4.63
CA ALA A 66 8.08 -0.04 3.36
C ALA A 66 8.75 -1.06 2.44
N LEU A 67 9.68 -1.87 2.98
CA LEU A 67 10.37 -2.91 2.23
C LEU A 67 9.38 -3.97 1.71
N TRP A 68 8.42 -4.36 2.54
CA TRP A 68 7.35 -5.26 2.15
C TRP A 68 6.54 -4.69 0.99
N LEU A 69 6.04 -3.47 1.13
CA LEU A 69 5.21 -2.82 0.10
C LEU A 69 5.96 -2.67 -1.22
N VAL A 70 7.22 -2.21 -1.20
CA VAL A 70 8.05 -2.10 -2.41
C VAL A 70 8.21 -3.47 -3.06
N THR A 71 8.52 -4.50 -2.28
CA THR A 71 8.67 -5.88 -2.80
C THR A 71 7.37 -6.37 -3.43
N THR A 72 6.24 -6.26 -2.72
CA THR A 72 4.95 -6.73 -3.22
C THR A 72 4.50 -5.96 -4.45
N MET A 73 4.71 -4.64 -4.49
CA MET A 73 4.33 -3.82 -5.64
C MET A 73 5.17 -4.17 -6.87
N LEU A 74 6.50 -4.30 -6.73
CA LEU A 74 7.38 -4.68 -7.83
C LEU A 74 7.01 -6.04 -8.41
N VAL A 75 6.81 -7.04 -7.54
CA VAL A 75 6.41 -8.39 -7.96
C VAL A 75 5.08 -8.35 -8.69
N LEU A 76 4.10 -7.65 -8.13
CA LEU A 76 2.77 -7.61 -8.70
C LEU A 76 2.77 -6.88 -10.05
N ILE A 77 3.50 -5.76 -10.18
CA ILE A 77 3.71 -5.08 -11.47
C ILE A 77 4.29 -6.06 -12.51
N VAL A 78 5.37 -6.76 -12.17
CA VAL A 78 6.02 -7.73 -13.07
C VAL A 78 5.05 -8.86 -13.44
N LEU A 79 4.32 -9.41 -12.47
CA LEU A 79 3.35 -10.47 -12.74
C LEU A 79 2.18 -9.98 -13.60
N THR A 80 1.71 -8.75 -13.42
CA THR A 80 0.67 -8.17 -14.27
C THR A 80 1.17 -7.99 -15.71
N LEU A 81 2.44 -7.65 -15.91
CA LEU A 81 3.04 -7.58 -17.24
C LEU A 81 3.19 -8.96 -17.92
N LEU A 82 3.56 -9.98 -17.16
CA LEU A 82 3.82 -11.32 -17.69
C LEU A 82 2.55 -12.18 -17.85
N ALA A 83 1.58 -12.02 -16.95
CA ALA A 83 0.38 -12.86 -16.87
C ALA A 83 -0.85 -12.06 -16.40
N PRO A 84 -1.31 -11.05 -17.18
CA PRO A 84 -2.35 -10.11 -16.75
C PRO A 84 -3.66 -10.81 -16.37
N THR A 85 -4.11 -11.78 -17.18
CA THR A 85 -5.37 -12.51 -16.96
C THR A 85 -5.37 -13.37 -15.69
N GLN A 86 -4.20 -13.89 -15.29
CA GLN A 86 -4.09 -14.66 -14.06
C GLN A 86 -4.13 -13.74 -12.84
N VAL A 87 -3.42 -12.61 -12.90
CA VAL A 87 -3.41 -11.62 -11.82
C VAL A 87 -4.78 -10.97 -11.65
N GLU A 88 -5.51 -10.69 -12.73
CA GLU A 88 -6.88 -10.16 -12.70
C GLU A 88 -7.81 -10.99 -11.81
N ARG A 89 -7.70 -12.33 -11.84
CA ARG A 89 -8.53 -13.24 -11.04
C ARG A 89 -8.26 -13.14 -9.54
N ALA A 90 -7.09 -12.65 -9.14
CA ALA A 90 -6.75 -12.45 -7.73
C ALA A 90 -7.44 -11.21 -7.12
N PHE A 91 -7.96 -10.30 -7.96
CA PHE A 91 -8.65 -9.08 -7.55
C PHE A 91 -10.17 -9.20 -7.67
N ALA A 92 -10.89 -8.73 -6.64
CA ALA A 92 -12.33 -8.52 -6.75
C ALA A 92 -12.63 -7.56 -7.90
N ASP A 93 -13.42 -8.02 -8.87
CA ASP A 93 -13.79 -7.26 -10.06
C ASP A 93 -12.58 -6.74 -10.86
N GLY A 94 -11.47 -7.48 -10.88
CA GLY A 94 -10.21 -7.07 -11.51
C GLY A 94 -10.35 -6.65 -12.98
N PHE A 95 -11.22 -7.33 -13.74
CA PHE A 95 -11.55 -6.96 -15.11
C PHE A 95 -12.24 -5.59 -15.21
N LEU A 96 -13.25 -5.33 -14.37
CA LEU A 96 -13.98 -4.07 -14.36
C LEU A 96 -13.07 -2.92 -13.89
N HIS A 97 -12.23 -3.17 -12.88
CA HIS A 97 -11.24 -2.20 -12.41
C HIS A 97 -10.24 -1.84 -13.52
N ARG A 98 -9.72 -2.85 -14.23
CA ARG A 98 -8.80 -2.65 -15.36
C ARG A 98 -9.45 -1.85 -16.49
N ALA A 99 -10.69 -2.18 -16.85
CA ALA A 99 -11.45 -1.46 -17.86
C ALA A 99 -11.66 0.02 -17.46
N ALA A 100 -12.18 0.25 -16.25
CA ALA A 100 -12.40 1.61 -15.74
C ALA A 100 -11.11 2.43 -15.61
N PHE A 101 -9.99 1.81 -15.26
CA PHE A 101 -8.69 2.50 -15.20
C PHE A 101 -8.17 2.87 -16.59
N SER A 102 -8.44 2.03 -17.60
CA SER A 102 -8.12 2.33 -19.00
C SER A 102 -9.00 3.46 -19.54
N GLU A 103 -10.30 3.44 -19.24
CA GLU A 103 -11.23 4.52 -19.59
C GLU A 103 -10.83 5.84 -18.92
N TRP A 104 -10.45 5.82 -17.63
CA TRP A 104 -9.88 7.01 -17.01
C TRP A 104 -8.69 7.51 -17.81
N TYR A 105 -7.68 6.67 -18.06
CA TYR A 105 -6.43 7.13 -18.67
C TYR A 105 -6.60 7.61 -20.12
N PHE A 106 -7.41 6.95 -20.95
CA PHE A 106 -7.52 7.25 -22.38
C PHE A 106 -8.73 8.09 -22.79
N THR A 107 -9.83 8.04 -22.03
CA THR A 107 -11.08 8.73 -22.38
C THR A 107 -11.47 9.82 -21.38
N GLY A 108 -10.69 10.04 -20.32
CA GLY A 108 -10.95 11.08 -19.32
C GLY A 108 -12.14 10.76 -18.40
N SER A 109 -12.54 9.48 -18.31
CA SER A 109 -13.56 9.03 -17.35
C SER A 109 -13.08 9.25 -15.91
N PRO A 110 -13.97 9.28 -14.89
CA PRO A 110 -13.54 9.43 -13.49
C PRO A 110 -12.55 8.34 -13.06
N LEU A 111 -11.50 8.71 -12.31
CA LEU A 111 -10.52 7.78 -11.77
C LEU A 111 -11.23 6.71 -10.90
N PRO A 112 -11.10 5.40 -11.21
CA PRO A 112 -11.79 4.36 -10.45
C PRO A 112 -11.21 4.24 -9.04
N ALA A 113 -12.05 3.80 -8.10
CA ALA A 113 -11.71 3.66 -6.69
C ALA A 113 -11.14 4.94 -6.04
N SER A 114 -11.34 6.10 -6.65
CA SER A 114 -10.96 7.39 -6.09
C SER A 114 -11.93 7.88 -5.03
N PHE A 115 -11.54 8.87 -4.23
CA PHE A 115 -12.42 9.50 -3.25
C PHE A 115 -13.65 10.13 -3.91
N THR A 116 -13.51 10.69 -5.12
CA THR A 116 -14.63 11.32 -5.85
C THR A 116 -15.57 10.29 -6.46
N ALA A 117 -15.04 9.16 -6.96
CA ALA A 117 -15.85 8.10 -7.56
C ALA A 117 -16.49 7.15 -6.52
N ALA A 118 -15.84 6.93 -5.38
CA ALA A 118 -16.26 5.98 -4.35
C ALA A 118 -16.03 6.50 -2.91
N PRO A 119 -16.67 7.61 -2.50
CA PRO A 119 -16.38 8.30 -1.24
C PRO A 119 -16.60 7.43 -0.01
N PHE A 120 -17.64 6.59 -0.01
CA PHE A 120 -17.92 5.70 1.13
C PHE A 120 -16.84 4.62 1.30
N ALA A 121 -16.45 3.94 0.22
CA ALA A 121 -15.41 2.91 0.26
C ALA A 121 -14.06 3.50 0.71
N LYS A 122 -13.72 4.70 0.23
CA LYS A 122 -12.53 5.42 0.66
C LYS A 122 -12.59 5.87 2.11
N THR A 123 -13.73 6.33 2.59
CA THR A 123 -13.90 6.68 4.02
C THR A 123 -13.69 5.45 4.91
N LEU A 124 -14.19 4.27 4.51
CA LEU A 124 -13.95 3.02 5.22
C LEU A 124 -12.47 2.60 5.16
N GLU A 125 -11.78 2.82 4.06
CA GLU A 125 -10.33 2.58 3.93
C GLU A 125 -9.54 3.45 4.93
N ILE A 126 -9.85 4.75 4.99
CA ILE A 126 -9.25 5.70 5.93
C ILE A 126 -9.53 5.31 7.38
N ALA A 127 -10.78 4.97 7.69
CA ALA A 127 -11.17 4.49 9.01
C ALA A 127 -10.42 3.20 9.36
N GLY A 128 -10.23 2.28 8.42
CA GLY A 128 -9.45 1.06 8.59
C GLY A 128 -7.97 1.34 8.88
N ILE A 129 -7.35 2.25 8.13
CA ILE A 129 -5.95 2.69 8.31
C ILE A 129 -5.75 3.33 9.68
N THR A 130 -6.71 4.12 10.15
CA THR A 130 -6.57 4.91 11.39
C THR A 130 -7.17 4.19 12.61
N VAL A 131 -8.50 4.23 12.72
CA VAL A 131 -9.26 3.63 13.83
C VAL A 131 -9.10 2.11 13.85
N GLY A 132 -9.14 1.45 12.69
CA GLY A 132 -8.92 0.01 12.57
C GLY A 132 -7.54 -0.41 13.08
N SER A 133 -6.48 0.30 12.72
CA SER A 133 -5.13 0.07 13.26
C SER A 133 -5.09 0.22 14.78
N LEU A 134 -5.70 1.29 15.30
CA LEU A 134 -5.73 1.59 16.72
C LEU A 134 -6.40 0.47 17.55
N LEU A 135 -7.53 -0.03 17.06
CA LEU A 135 -8.36 -1.01 17.76
C LEU A 135 -7.91 -2.47 17.59
N THR A 136 -7.03 -2.74 16.61
CA THR A 136 -6.61 -4.12 16.30
C THR A 136 -5.10 -4.35 16.37
N GLY A 137 -4.34 -3.38 16.89
CA GLY A 137 -2.89 -3.45 16.90
C GLY A 137 -2.30 -3.47 15.49
N GLY A 138 -2.99 -2.85 14.53
CA GLY A 138 -2.55 -2.70 13.15
C GLY A 138 -3.14 -3.70 12.15
N VAL A 139 -3.80 -4.77 12.56
CA VAL A 139 -4.27 -5.83 11.62
C VAL A 139 -5.20 -5.26 10.55
N VAL A 140 -6.24 -4.52 10.94
CA VAL A 140 -7.21 -3.92 9.99
C VAL A 140 -6.55 -2.81 9.14
N GLY A 141 -5.59 -2.08 9.71
CA GLY A 141 -4.86 -1.07 8.95
C GLY A 141 -3.93 -1.66 7.91
N VAL A 142 -3.19 -2.71 8.28
CA VAL A 142 -2.34 -3.47 7.37
C VAL A 142 -3.19 -4.07 6.24
N TRP A 143 -4.39 -4.58 6.54
CA TRP A 143 -5.34 -5.04 5.53
C TRP A 143 -5.69 -3.94 4.51
N SER A 144 -6.08 -2.76 4.98
CA SER A 144 -6.38 -1.62 4.11
C SER A 144 -5.15 -1.18 3.31
N LEU A 145 -3.99 -1.10 3.94
CA LEU A 145 -2.73 -0.69 3.33
C LEU A 145 -2.29 -1.64 2.22
N VAL A 146 -2.34 -2.94 2.46
CA VAL A 146 -1.98 -3.97 1.50
C VAL A 146 -2.96 -3.97 0.33
N ARG A 147 -4.26 -3.81 0.57
CA ARG A 147 -5.24 -3.67 -0.51
C ARG A 147 -4.97 -2.45 -1.38
N LEU A 148 -4.66 -1.30 -0.77
CA LEU A 148 -4.28 -0.08 -1.48
C LEU A 148 -3.02 -0.30 -2.34
N ALA A 149 -1.98 -0.91 -1.76
CA ALA A 149 -0.73 -1.19 -2.46
C ALA A 149 -0.91 -2.17 -3.63
N ASN A 150 -1.66 -3.24 -3.42
CA ASN A 150 -1.93 -4.24 -4.45
C ASN A 150 -2.73 -3.62 -5.61
N LEU A 151 -3.77 -2.85 -5.32
CA LEU A 151 -4.59 -2.22 -6.36
C LEU A 151 -3.79 -1.15 -7.12
N THR A 152 -2.93 -0.40 -6.43
CA THR A 152 -2.01 0.56 -7.05
C THR A 152 -1.02 -0.13 -8.00
N ALA A 153 -0.38 -1.21 -7.55
CA ALA A 153 0.59 -1.95 -8.35
C ALA A 153 -0.06 -2.70 -9.53
N PHE A 154 -1.25 -3.26 -9.36
CA PHE A 154 -2.01 -3.86 -10.44
C PHE A 154 -2.37 -2.84 -11.53
N SER A 155 -2.85 -1.66 -11.12
CA SER A 155 -3.19 -0.57 -12.04
C SER A 155 -1.96 -0.06 -12.80
N ALA A 156 -0.83 0.07 -12.11
CA ALA A 156 0.45 0.45 -12.72
C ALA A 156 0.97 -0.59 -13.70
N GLY A 157 0.98 -1.88 -13.31
CA GLY A 157 1.42 -2.97 -14.17
C GLY A 157 0.58 -3.08 -15.44
N HIS A 158 -0.74 -2.91 -15.32
CA HIS A 158 -1.64 -2.86 -16.48
C HIS A 158 -1.29 -1.70 -17.41
N LEU A 159 -1.19 -0.48 -16.88
CA LEU A 159 -0.94 0.71 -17.70
C LEU A 159 0.43 0.67 -18.38
N LEU A 160 1.47 0.16 -17.70
CA LEU A 160 2.77 -0.12 -18.31
C LEU A 160 2.68 -1.13 -19.46
N GLY A 161 1.86 -2.18 -19.30
CA GLY A 161 1.64 -3.17 -20.34
C GLY A 161 1.00 -2.56 -21.59
N VAL A 162 0.08 -1.60 -21.41
CA VAL A 162 -0.57 -0.90 -22.53
C VAL A 162 0.33 0.17 -23.16
N LEU A 163 1.18 0.86 -22.38
CA LEU A 163 2.09 1.88 -22.89
C LEU A 163 3.38 1.32 -23.54
N GLU A 164 3.58 0.00 -23.48
CA GLU A 164 4.68 -0.75 -24.12
C GLU A 164 6.11 -0.25 -23.82
N SER A 165 6.29 0.58 -22.77
CA SER A 165 7.60 1.07 -22.36
C SER A 165 7.72 1.22 -20.84
N PRO A 166 8.79 0.69 -20.23
CA PRO A 166 9.00 0.74 -18.78
C PRO A 166 9.32 2.15 -18.28
N LEU A 167 9.72 3.08 -19.15
CA LEU A 167 10.00 4.47 -18.80
C LEU A 167 8.75 5.20 -18.30
N TRP A 168 7.56 4.71 -18.66
CA TRP A 168 6.28 5.25 -18.22
C TRP A 168 5.91 4.90 -16.78
N ILE A 169 6.81 4.28 -16.00
CA ILE A 169 6.57 3.94 -14.59
C ILE A 169 6.14 5.15 -13.76
N PHE A 170 6.67 6.34 -14.06
CA PHE A 170 6.31 7.58 -13.35
C PHE A 170 4.90 8.09 -13.68
N VAL A 171 4.36 7.67 -14.82
CA VAL A 171 2.97 7.95 -15.21
C VAL A 171 2.05 6.87 -14.64
N ALA A 172 2.47 5.60 -14.72
CA ALA A 172 1.72 4.44 -14.26
C ALA A 172 1.61 4.34 -12.73
N LEU A 173 2.56 4.91 -11.98
CA LEU A 173 2.50 5.10 -10.53
C LEU A 173 2.36 6.60 -10.20
N PRO A 174 1.12 7.12 -10.18
CA PRO A 174 0.92 8.53 -9.92
C PRO A 174 1.41 8.97 -8.54
N ILE A 175 1.88 10.21 -8.46
CA ILE A 175 2.47 10.76 -7.24
C ILE A 175 1.49 10.74 -6.05
N TRP A 176 0.19 10.94 -6.29
CA TRP A 176 -0.82 10.91 -5.22
C TRP A 176 -0.96 9.53 -4.57
N SER A 177 -0.90 8.46 -5.37
CA SER A 177 -0.92 7.09 -4.84
C SER A 177 0.32 6.79 -4.00
N LEU A 178 1.49 7.29 -4.41
CA LEU A 178 2.73 7.16 -3.63
C LEU A 178 2.63 7.92 -2.29
N LEU A 179 2.10 9.14 -2.31
CA LEU A 179 1.88 9.93 -1.09
C LEU A 179 0.91 9.25 -0.13
N GLN A 180 -0.19 8.69 -0.66
CA GLN A 180 -1.15 7.92 0.15
C GLN A 180 -0.50 6.65 0.71
N LEU A 181 0.31 5.91 -0.04
CA LEU A 181 1.00 4.71 0.47
C LEU A 181 2.00 5.04 1.57
N VAL A 182 2.79 6.10 1.40
CA VAL A 182 3.76 6.56 2.42
C VAL A 182 3.04 7.04 3.66
N GLY A 183 2.01 7.88 3.50
CA GLY A 183 1.19 8.36 4.59
C GLY A 183 0.49 7.23 5.36
N ALA A 184 -0.15 6.31 4.64
CA ALA A 184 -0.83 5.16 5.23
C ALA A 184 0.14 4.22 5.97
N THR A 185 1.33 3.96 5.41
CA THR A 185 2.37 3.16 6.07
C THR A 185 2.70 3.72 7.46
N GLY A 186 2.95 5.02 7.54
CA GLY A 186 3.25 5.67 8.80
C GLY A 186 2.07 5.69 9.78
N LEU A 187 0.86 5.99 9.28
CA LEU A 187 -0.35 5.99 10.09
C LEU A 187 -0.66 4.60 10.67
N VAL A 188 -0.56 3.53 9.87
CA VAL A 188 -0.78 2.16 10.35
C VAL A 188 0.21 1.79 11.46
N ALA A 189 1.51 2.04 11.26
CA ALA A 189 2.53 1.73 12.25
C ALA A 189 2.35 2.53 13.56
N LEU A 190 2.05 3.82 13.45
CA LEU A 190 1.85 4.71 14.61
C LEU A 190 0.57 4.35 15.37
N CYS A 191 -0.55 4.16 14.67
CA CYS A 191 -1.82 3.82 15.29
C CYS A 191 -1.82 2.40 15.89
N ALA A 192 -0.99 1.49 15.39
CA ALA A 192 -0.85 0.15 15.98
C ALA A 192 -0.07 0.13 17.32
N GLU A 193 0.87 1.07 17.53
CA GLU A 193 1.74 1.15 18.70
C GLU A 193 1.03 1.10 20.07
N PRO A 194 -0.04 1.88 20.37
CA PRO A 194 -0.63 1.95 21.70
C PRO A 194 -1.23 0.63 22.19
N MET A 195 -1.74 -0.19 21.29
CA MET A 195 -2.30 -1.51 21.62
C MET A 195 -1.21 -2.56 21.84
N LEU A 196 -0.06 -2.43 21.17
CA LEU A 196 1.02 -3.40 21.22
C LEU A 196 2.04 -3.15 22.33
N VAL A 197 2.22 -1.90 22.74
CA VAL A 197 3.32 -1.49 23.64
C VAL A 197 2.81 -0.88 24.94
N ASP A 198 1.98 0.16 24.84
CA ASP A 198 1.75 1.09 25.95
C ASP A 198 0.48 0.77 26.74
N ARG A 199 -0.05 -0.46 26.63
CA ARG A 199 -1.28 -0.92 27.30
C ARG A 199 -2.41 0.11 27.22
N PHE A 200 -2.59 0.71 26.04
CA PHE A 200 -3.61 1.72 25.75
C PHE A 200 -3.49 3.08 26.49
N ALA A 201 -2.28 3.53 26.85
CA ALA A 201 -2.04 4.88 27.37
C ALA A 201 -2.16 6.00 26.29
N PHE A 202 -3.37 6.19 25.75
CA PHE A 202 -3.66 7.01 24.56
C PHE A 202 -3.13 8.45 24.65
N ARG A 203 -3.35 9.15 25.77
CA ARG A 203 -2.95 10.56 25.93
C ARG A 203 -1.43 10.76 25.86
N GLN A 204 -0.68 9.87 26.51
CA GLN A 204 0.79 9.92 26.52
C GLN A 204 1.37 9.55 25.17
N TRP A 205 0.80 8.53 24.52
CA TRP A 205 1.15 8.15 23.15
C TRP A 205 0.93 9.31 22.17
N LEU A 206 -0.23 9.96 22.22
CA LEU A 206 -0.58 11.06 21.32
C LEU A 206 0.38 12.25 21.51
N GLN A 207 0.74 12.58 22.75
CA GLN A 207 1.73 13.64 23.02
C GLN A 207 3.12 13.28 22.48
N ARG A 208 3.54 12.03 22.60
CA ARG A 208 4.85 11.55 22.12
C ARG A 208 4.93 11.49 20.59
N ARG A 209 3.84 11.09 19.92
CA ARG A 209 3.80 10.82 18.47
C ARG A 209 3.12 11.92 17.64
N ARG A 210 2.75 13.05 18.25
CA ARG A 210 2.01 14.13 17.57
C ARG A 210 2.70 14.59 16.29
N ARG A 211 4.02 14.72 16.32
CA ARG A 211 4.79 15.20 15.16
C ARG A 211 4.75 14.18 14.02
N GLU A 212 4.99 12.91 14.32
CA GLU A 212 4.98 11.84 13.31
C GLU A 212 3.57 11.62 12.75
N LEU A 213 2.54 11.65 13.60
CA LEU A 213 1.13 11.61 13.18
C LEU A 213 0.78 12.78 12.26
N ALA A 214 1.26 13.99 12.58
CA ALA A 214 1.05 15.15 11.72
C ALA A 214 1.75 15.01 10.37
N ILE A 215 2.98 14.49 10.33
CA ILE A 215 3.74 14.30 9.09
C ILE A 215 3.05 13.26 8.20
N PHE A 216 2.80 12.05 8.70
CA PHE A 216 2.20 10.98 7.89
C PHE A 216 0.73 11.26 7.56
N GLY A 217 0.00 11.88 8.49
CA GLY A 217 -1.35 12.39 8.24
C GLY A 217 -1.38 13.46 7.15
N ALA A 218 -0.45 14.41 7.17
CA ALA A 218 -0.34 15.43 6.13
C ALA A 218 0.03 14.81 4.78
N LEU A 219 0.99 13.88 4.72
CA LEU A 219 1.33 13.19 3.47
C LEU A 219 0.12 12.45 2.88
N TYR A 220 -0.63 11.74 3.71
CA TYR A 220 -1.84 11.05 3.28
C TYR A 220 -2.92 12.03 2.78
N ALA A 221 -3.16 13.11 3.53
CA ALA A 221 -4.15 14.13 3.18
C ALA A 221 -3.77 14.90 1.90
N ILE A 222 -2.50 15.27 1.74
CA ILE A 222 -1.98 15.86 0.49
C ILE A 222 -2.18 14.88 -0.67
N GLY A 223 -1.92 13.58 -0.45
CA GLY A 223 -2.20 12.54 -1.44
C GLY A 223 -3.68 12.47 -1.83
N LEU A 224 -4.62 12.61 -0.90
CA LEU A 224 -6.06 12.65 -1.21
C LEU A 224 -6.45 13.91 -1.98
N ILE A 225 -5.92 15.07 -1.59
CA ILE A 225 -6.16 16.34 -2.30
C ILE A 225 -5.60 16.28 -3.72
N ALA A 226 -4.40 15.73 -3.87
CA ALA A 226 -3.76 15.52 -5.16
C ALA A 226 -4.58 14.56 -6.04
N GLU A 227 -5.12 13.48 -5.47
CA GLU A 227 -6.04 12.57 -6.17
C GLU A 227 -7.35 13.25 -6.59
N ALA A 228 -7.83 14.25 -5.86
CA ALA A 228 -9.05 14.97 -6.26
C ALA A 228 -8.85 15.90 -7.47
N VAL A 229 -7.61 16.34 -7.73
CA VAL A 229 -7.31 17.40 -8.72
C VAL A 229 -6.48 16.89 -9.89
N LEU A 230 -5.37 16.20 -9.61
CA LEU A 230 -4.38 15.84 -10.63
C LEU A 230 -4.86 14.81 -11.67
N PRO A 231 -5.74 13.83 -11.37
CA PRO A 231 -6.13 12.83 -12.35
C PRO A 231 -6.76 13.39 -13.62
N ALA A 232 -7.38 14.58 -13.58
CA ALA A 232 -7.94 15.24 -14.76
C ALA A 232 -6.88 15.77 -15.75
N PHE A 233 -5.63 15.91 -15.29
CA PHE A 233 -4.51 16.43 -16.08
C PHE A 233 -3.46 15.35 -16.37
N TRP A 234 -3.67 14.11 -15.90
CA TRP A 234 -2.67 13.05 -15.91
C TRP A 234 -2.81 12.11 -17.11
N HIS A 235 -2.99 12.70 -18.30
CA HIS A 235 -3.20 12.00 -19.56
C HIS A 235 -2.09 12.37 -20.55
N PHE A 236 -1.08 11.50 -20.69
CA PHE A 236 0.13 11.81 -21.48
C PHE A 236 0.15 11.21 -22.89
N HIS A 237 -0.92 10.52 -23.29
CA HIS A 237 -1.01 9.82 -24.58
C HIS A 237 -1.25 10.76 -25.78
N GLY A 238 -1.64 12.02 -25.57
CA GLY A 238 -1.92 13.00 -26.63
C GLY A 238 -0.74 13.91 -27.02
N ILE A 239 0.39 13.86 -26.31
CA ILE A 239 1.53 14.78 -26.54
C ILE A 239 2.38 14.34 -27.75
N PHE A 240 2.28 13.07 -28.17
CA PHE A 240 3.09 12.51 -29.27
C PHE A 240 2.33 12.32 -30.59
N THR A 241 1.06 12.74 -30.69
CA THR A 241 0.24 12.65 -31.91
C THR A 241 0.15 13.96 -32.68
N MET A 242 1.04 14.92 -32.43
CA MET A 242 1.24 16.07 -33.33
C MET A 242 2.38 15.75 -34.30
N ASN A 243 2.06 15.02 -35.36
CA ASN A 243 2.79 15.00 -36.63
C ASN A 243 1.78 15.00 -37.76
#